data_AF-A0A7X2MUE7-F1
#
_entry.id   AF-A0A7X2MUE7-F1
#
_cell.length_a   1.000
_cell.length_b   1.000
_cell.length_c   1.000
_cell.angle_alpha   90.00
_cell.angle_beta   90.00
_cell.angle_gamma   90.00
#
_symmetry.space_group_name_H-M   'P 1'
#
loop_
_entity.id
_entity.type
_entity.pdbx_description
1 polymer ?
#
loop_
_entity_poly.entity_id
_entity_poly.type
_entity_poly.pdbx_seq_one_letter_code
_entity_poly.pdbx_strand_id
1 'polypeptide(L)'
;DGGTDPGTPVTPGTPAITLNAFAGDDVLDNAEKSSDQVLSGTTSNVEAGQIVTVTLGGQTYNATVGADGSWSVTIPAAALAG
;
A
#
# COMPACT_ATOMS: atom_id res chain seq x y z
N ASP A 1 48.57 11.86 -1.35
CA ASP A 1 47.39 12.53 -1.91
C ASP A 1 46.67 11.50 -2.77
N GLY A 2 45.44 11.04 -2.56
CA GLY A 2 44.37 11.35 -1.61
C GLY A 2 43.26 10.36 -2.00
N GLY A 3 42.89 9.46 -1.08
CA GLY A 3 42.01 8.34 -1.37
C GLY A 3 40.62 8.79 -1.80
N THR A 4 40.15 8.29 -2.95
CA THR A 4 38.73 8.28 -3.29
C THR A 4 38.15 6.98 -2.74
N ASP A 5 37.86 6.96 -1.44
CA ASP A 5 36.98 5.94 -0.86
C ASP A 5 35.62 6.07 -1.58
N PRO A 6 35.15 5.05 -2.33
CA PRO A 6 33.82 5.07 -2.90
C PRO A 6 32.86 4.96 -1.73
N GLY A 7 32.36 6.12 -1.27
CA GLY A 7 31.61 6.27 -0.03
C GLY A 7 30.74 5.06 0.31
N THR A 8 30.82 4.62 1.56
CA THR A 8 30.15 3.43 2.11
C THR A 8 28.80 3.16 1.43
N PRO A 9 28.57 1.95 0.87
CA PRO A 9 27.28 1.61 0.28
C PRO A 9 26.17 1.90 1.27
N VAL A 10 25.29 2.85 0.93
CA VAL A 10 24.04 3.04 1.66
C VAL A 10 23.23 1.78 1.43
N THR A 11 23.01 1.02 2.50
CA THR A 11 22.09 -0.11 2.48
C THR A 11 20.68 0.47 2.63
N PRO A 12 19.76 0.27 1.67
CA PRO A 12 18.37 0.68 1.84
C PRO A 12 17.79 0.02 3.10
N GLY A 13 16.96 0.76 3.83
CA GLY A 13 16.26 0.20 4.98
C GLY A 13 15.35 -0.97 4.58
N THR A 14 15.00 -1.83 5.53
CA THR A 14 14.05 -2.93 5.28
C THR A 14 12.70 -2.35 4.84
N PRO A 15 12.12 -2.79 3.70
CA PRO A 15 10.79 -2.38 3.29
C PRO A 15 9.75 -2.75 4.35
N ALA A 16 8.84 -1.83 4.63
CA ALA A 16 7.67 -2.10 5.45
C ALA A 16 6.42 -1.51 4.80
N ILE A 17 5.27 -2.08 5.14
CA ILE A 17 3.94 -1.66 4.68
C ILE A 17 2.98 -1.70 5.86
N THR A 18 2.08 -0.73 5.91
CA THR A 18 1.00 -0.63 6.89
C THR A 18 -0.34 -0.58 6.17
N LEU A 19 -1.41 -0.87 6.90
CA LEU A 19 -2.79 -0.64 6.46
C LEU A 19 -3.45 0.35 7.42
N ASN A 20 -4.19 1.30 6.86
CA ASN A 20 -5.17 2.07 7.63
C ASN A 20 -6.41 1.21 7.88
N ALA A 21 -7.25 1.62 8.85
CA ALA A 21 -8.52 0.95 9.11
C ALA A 21 -9.36 0.85 7.82
N PHE A 22 -9.77 -0.37 7.47
CA PHE A 22 -10.65 -0.58 6.33
C PHE A 22 -12.08 -0.18 6.69
N ALA A 23 -12.85 0.35 5.73
CA ALA A 23 -14.20 0.88 5.99
C ALA A 23 -14.26 1.96 7.11
N GLY A 24 -13.13 2.54 7.50
CA GLY A 24 -13.04 3.60 8.51
C GLY A 24 -12.82 3.10 9.95
N ASP A 25 -13.32 1.92 10.32
CA ASP A 25 -13.22 1.36 11.67
C ASP A 25 -12.77 -0.12 11.74
N ASP A 26 -12.31 -0.67 10.61
CA ASP A 26 -11.89 -2.06 10.42
C ASP A 26 -13.04 -3.09 10.54
N VAL A 27 -14.28 -2.63 10.48
CA VAL A 27 -15.48 -3.46 10.40
C VAL A 27 -16.22 -3.13 9.12
N LEU A 28 -16.55 -4.16 8.33
CA LEU A 28 -17.37 -3.97 7.14
C LEU A 28 -18.83 -4.24 7.48
N ASP A 29 -19.67 -3.21 7.41
CA ASP A 29 -21.11 -3.31 7.63
C ASP A 29 -21.92 -3.53 6.33
N ASN A 30 -23.25 -3.65 6.47
CA ASN A 30 -24.14 -3.90 5.34
C ASN A 30 -24.30 -2.70 4.39
N ALA A 31 -24.16 -1.47 4.87
CA ALA A 31 -24.21 -0.29 4.03
C ALA A 31 -22.88 -0.12 3.28
N GLU A 32 -21.76 -0.31 3.97
CA GLU A 32 -20.42 -0.20 3.43
C GLU A 32 -20.14 -1.29 2.39
N LYS A 33 -20.53 -2.55 2.63
CA LYS A 33 -20.38 -3.61 1.62
C LYS A 33 -21.15 -3.35 0.32
N SER A 34 -22.16 -2.48 0.37
CA SER A 34 -22.97 -2.12 -0.80
C SER A 34 -22.38 -0.97 -1.62
N SER A 35 -21.25 -0.41 -1.17
CA SER A 35 -20.53 0.68 -1.82
C SER A 35 -19.06 0.32 -2.02
N ASP A 36 -18.40 0.98 -2.97
CA ASP A 36 -16.96 0.82 -3.17
C ASP A 36 -16.22 1.29 -1.91
N GLN A 37 -15.24 0.51 -1.49
CA GLN A 37 -14.42 0.81 -0.31
C GLN A 37 -12.99 1.14 -0.73
N VAL A 38 -12.31 1.98 0.04
CA VAL A 38 -10.91 2.31 -0.19
C VAL A 38 -10.05 1.54 0.82
N LEU A 39 -9.16 0.71 0.31
CA LEU A 39 -8.06 0.16 1.09
C LEU A 39 -6.85 1.09 0.95
N SER A 40 -6.23 1.45 2.06
CA SER A 40 -5.11 2.39 2.04
C SER A 40 -4.08 2.08 3.11
N GLY A 41 -2.92 2.70 3.01
CA GLY A 41 -1.85 2.59 4.00
C GLY A 41 -0.63 3.39 3.60
N THR A 42 0.49 3.08 4.26
CA THR A 42 1.80 3.65 3.94
C THR A 42 2.85 2.58 3.74
N THR A 43 3.92 2.93 3.05
CA THR A 43 5.16 2.15 2.97
C THR A 43 6.33 2.94 3.54
N SER A 44 7.38 2.24 3.97
CA SER A 44 8.66 2.84 4.32
C SER A 44 9.79 2.08 3.64
N ASN A 45 10.85 2.80 3.23
CA ASN A 45 11.96 2.25 2.44
C ASN A 45 11.49 1.63 1.10
N VAL A 46 10.40 2.17 0.54
CA VAL A 46 9.89 1.83 -0.79
C VAL A 46 9.80 3.14 -1.56
N GLU A 47 10.35 3.15 -2.77
CA GLU A 47 10.37 4.35 -3.61
C GLU A 47 8.99 4.66 -4.19
N ALA A 48 8.73 5.94 -4.44
CA ALA A 48 7.54 6.38 -5.16
C ALA A 48 7.50 5.75 -6.56
N GLY A 49 6.32 5.39 -7.04
CA GLY A 49 6.13 4.72 -8.32
C GLY A 49 6.18 3.19 -8.25
N GLN A 50 6.59 2.60 -7.13
CA GLN A 50 6.49 1.16 -6.92
C GLN A 50 5.03 0.71 -6.79
N ILE A 51 4.77 -0.57 -7.07
CA ILE A 51 3.41 -1.14 -7.07
C ILE A 51 3.14 -1.87 -5.75
N VAL A 52 2.01 -1.52 -5.11
CA VAL A 52 1.39 -2.34 -4.08
C VAL A 52 0.38 -3.26 -4.74
N THR A 53 0.54 -4.57 -4.54
CA THR A 53 -0.37 -5.59 -5.02
C THR A 53 -1.24 -6.08 -3.87
N VAL A 54 -2.56 -5.96 -4.02
CA VAL A 54 -3.55 -6.43 -3.06
C VAL A 54 -4.33 -7.56 -3.70
N THR A 55 -4.40 -8.71 -3.03
CA THR A 55 -5.26 -9.82 -3.45
C THR A 55 -6.38 -10.00 -2.44
N LEU A 56 -7.63 -9.90 -2.89
CA LEU A 56 -8.84 -10.04 -2.07
C LEU A 56 -9.84 -10.93 -2.81
N GLY A 57 -10.32 -11.99 -2.15
CA GLY A 57 -11.30 -12.90 -2.76
C GLY A 57 -10.84 -13.54 -4.08
N GLY A 58 -9.52 -13.69 -4.29
CA GLY A 58 -8.94 -14.18 -5.54
C GLY A 58 -8.77 -13.11 -6.64
N GLN A 59 -9.28 -11.89 -6.43
CA GLN A 59 -9.11 -10.75 -7.33
C GLN A 59 -7.87 -9.95 -6.96
N THR A 60 -7.17 -9.40 -7.96
CA THR A 60 -5.96 -8.59 -7.77
C THR A 60 -6.24 -7.13 -8.07
N TYR A 61 -5.76 -6.26 -7.18
CA TYR A 61 -5.83 -4.82 -7.28
C TYR A 61 -4.43 -4.23 -7.15
N ASN A 62 -4.17 -3.13 -7.86
CA ASN A 62 -2.87 -2.47 -7.83
C ASN A 62 -3.02 -1.01 -7.38
N ALA A 63 -2.13 -0.59 -6.51
CA ALA A 63 -1.90 0.82 -6.18
C ALA A 63 -0.46 1.20 -6.49
N THR A 64 -0.21 2.51 -6.60
CA THR A 64 1.13 3.06 -6.72
C THR A 64 1.53 3.72 -5.41
N VAL A 65 2.77 3.50 -4.97
CA VAL A 65 3.36 4.20 -3.84
C VAL A 65 3.59 5.67 -4.21
N GLY A 66 3.04 6.58 -3.41
CA GLY A 66 3.21 8.02 -3.52
C GLY A 66 4.58 8.50 -3.04
N ALA A 67 4.89 9.77 -3.30
CA ALA A 67 6.15 10.40 -2.88
C ALA A 67 6.36 10.42 -1.36
N ASP A 68 5.27 10.37 -0.59
CA ASP A 68 5.24 10.32 0.87
C ASP A 68 5.11 8.88 1.42
N GLY A 69 5.17 7.87 0.55
CA GLY A 69 4.97 6.47 0.90
C GLY A 69 3.49 6.08 1.01
N SER A 70 2.53 6.99 0.83
CA SER A 70 1.11 6.65 0.86
C SER A 70 0.71 5.78 -0.33
N TRP A 71 -0.30 4.94 -0.16
CA TRP A 71 -0.93 4.21 -1.25
C TRP A 71 -2.42 3.99 -0.95
N SER A 72 -3.21 3.87 -2.00
CA SER A 72 -4.64 3.55 -1.89
C SER A 72 -5.13 2.81 -3.12
N VAL A 73 -6.08 1.91 -2.93
CA VAL A 73 -6.78 1.21 -4.01
C VAL A 73 -8.26 1.10 -3.71
N THR A 74 -9.08 1.28 -4.74
CA THR A 74 -10.52 1.10 -4.66
C THR A 74 -10.86 -0.38 -4.80
N ILE A 75 -11.60 -0.91 -3.83
CA ILE A 75 -12.18 -2.24 -3.80
C ILE A 75 -13.68 -2.11 -4.14
N PRO A 76 -14.12 -2.60 -5.31
CA PRO A 76 -15.52 -2.47 -5.72
C PRO A 76 -16.48 -3.22 -4.79
N ALA A 77 -17.70 -2.71 -4.60
CA ALA A 77 -18.74 -3.37 -3.80
C ALA A 77 -18.98 -4.84 -4.21
N ALA A 78 -18.91 -5.14 -5.51
CA ALA A 78 -19.08 -6.48 -6.04
C ALA A 78 -18.03 -7.49 -5.53
N ALA A 79 -16.85 -7.03 -5.12
CA ALA A 79 -15.81 -7.87 -4.54
C ALA A 79 -16.02 -8.10 -3.02
N LEU A 80 -16.93 -7.35 -2.40
CA LEU A 80 -17.23 -7.40 -0.97
C LEU A 80 -18.53 -8.15 -0.65
N ALA A 81 -19.27 -8.58 -1.68
CA ALA A 81 -20.59 -9.20 -1.55
C ALA A 81 -20.56 -10.70 -1.15
N GLY A 82 -19.40 -11.23 -0.75
CA GLY A 82 -19.17 -12.64 -0.42
C GLY A 82 -19.79 -13.10 0.89
#